data_AF-A0A521UGY8-F1
#
_entry.id   AF-A0A521UGY8-F1
#
_cell.length_a   1.000
_cell.length_b   1.000
_cell.length_c   1.000
_cell.angle_alpha   90.00
_cell.angle_beta   90.00
_cell.angle_gamma   90.00
#
_symmetry.space_group_name_H-M   'P 1'
#
loop_
_entity.id
_entity.type
_entity.pdbx_description
1 polymer ?
#
loop_
_entity_poly.entity_id
_entity_poly.type
_entity_poly.pdbx_seq_one_letter_code
_entity_poly.pdbx_strand_id
1 'polypeptide(L)'
;MTPAMPTVPRALAAAFALSLVGCGAAEEPVAAEEVPEADAVTVDTSDPAARAQYDANVSFALRYRARCTPSGTGRPRVLLTGFGRFLDNGVNVSGQVVSALVPGMRYPITRRPAVGPDDPAPQTVVAQATVTLPTVGPVDLCAMVVPVYWDLAAILALKEAQRFAPDLVVMNGIAGPAQDLWIELGSVNRAMTLRDGSDLLVPRAPSGMTWAPLVPSATAAERARGSLLSWDVVRAAAQGAIEESAGVEAGGRSLGEVLTGVKLGGFPRDSNTYLCNNISYVVNYAMDHPGRTLTLLQASTARRGVPNRVPVRLDRDLRQAPRVFVHWPSLLSGPQLDAGAGVLRAMLDAQLADLRGKGPTRGDNARAEVLASGDTF
;
A
#
# COMPACT_ATOMS: atom_id res chain seq x y z
N MET A 1 1.64 -71.37 16.76
CA MET A 1 1.89 -72.26 15.61
C MET A 1 0.81 -72.01 14.57
N THR A 2 1.19 -71.82 13.31
CA THR A 2 0.35 -71.82 12.09
C THR A 2 -0.31 -73.21 11.87
N PRO A 3 -1.44 -73.36 11.13
CA PRO A 3 -1.61 -72.99 9.71
C PRO A 3 -3.01 -72.42 9.30
N ALA A 4 -3.11 -71.53 8.30
CA ALA A 4 -3.41 -71.74 6.86
C ALA A 4 -4.89 -71.99 6.46
N MET A 5 -5.38 -71.21 5.46
CA MET A 5 -6.63 -71.44 4.71
C MET A 5 -6.46 -72.57 3.65
N PRO A 6 -7.53 -73.21 3.15
CA PRO A 6 -8.30 -72.71 1.99
C PRO A 6 -9.85 -72.95 2.15
N THR A 7 -10.79 -72.74 1.21
CA THR A 7 -10.78 -72.41 -0.24
C THR A 7 -12.04 -71.57 -0.65
N VAL A 8 -12.07 -71.13 -1.91
CA VAL A 8 -13.15 -70.47 -2.70
C VAL A 8 -13.87 -71.60 -3.52
N PRO A 9 -15.05 -71.50 -4.22
CA PRO A 9 -15.67 -70.30 -4.81
C PRO A 9 -17.22 -70.18 -4.93
N ARG A 10 -17.66 -68.98 -5.33
CA ARG A 10 -18.72 -68.81 -6.35
C ARG A 10 -18.50 -67.52 -7.15
N ALA A 11 -18.35 -67.66 -8.47
CA ALA A 11 -18.21 -66.56 -9.40
C ALA A 11 -19.56 -66.23 -10.05
N LEU A 12 -19.75 -64.98 -10.50
CA LEU A 12 -20.65 -64.69 -11.62
C LEU A 12 -20.25 -63.41 -12.35
N ALA A 13 -20.01 -63.60 -13.66
CA ALA A 13 -19.99 -62.65 -14.78
C ALA A 13 -19.34 -61.26 -14.60
N ALA A 14 -18.25 -61.06 -15.35
CA ALA A 14 -17.76 -59.73 -15.71
C ALA A 14 -18.60 -59.09 -16.83
N ALA A 15 -18.61 -57.75 -16.87
CA ALA A 15 -18.81 -57.00 -18.10
C ALA A 15 -17.67 -55.99 -18.23
N PHE A 16 -16.78 -56.20 -19.21
CA PHE A 16 -15.70 -55.28 -19.53
C PHE A 16 -16.25 -54.11 -20.37
N ALA A 17 -15.95 -52.89 -19.95
CA ALA A 17 -16.00 -51.72 -20.83
C ALA A 17 -14.79 -50.82 -20.51
N LEU A 18 -13.68 -51.05 -21.22
CA LEU A 18 -12.59 -50.07 -21.26
C LEU A 18 -12.95 -48.98 -22.25
N SER A 19 -12.94 -47.73 -21.79
CA SER A 19 -12.69 -46.56 -22.63
C SER A 19 -11.74 -45.62 -21.89
N LEU A 20 -10.70 -45.20 -22.60
CA LEU A 20 -9.56 -44.44 -22.08
C LEU A 20 -9.69 -42.95 -22.45
N VAL A 21 -9.18 -42.10 -21.56
CA VAL A 21 -8.76 -40.70 -21.78
C VAL A 21 -9.88 -39.67 -22.06
N GLY A 22 -9.93 -38.65 -21.19
CA GLY A 22 -10.66 -37.40 -21.38
C GLY A 22 -10.39 -36.43 -20.23
N CYS A 23 -9.71 -35.31 -20.49
CA CYS A 23 -9.33 -34.33 -19.46
C CYS A 23 -10.54 -33.53 -18.95
N GLY A 24 -10.50 -33.10 -17.68
CA GLY A 24 -11.41 -32.09 -17.14
C GLY A 24 -12.04 -32.47 -15.80
N ALA A 25 -11.24 -32.43 -14.72
CA ALA A 25 -11.83 -32.28 -13.39
C ALA A 25 -12.41 -30.86 -13.31
N ALA A 26 -13.74 -30.75 -13.31
CA ALA A 26 -14.41 -29.49 -13.09
C ALA A 26 -14.12 -29.02 -11.65
N GLU A 27 -13.55 -27.83 -11.50
CA GLU A 27 -13.49 -27.16 -10.20
C GLU A 27 -14.93 -26.87 -9.76
N GLU A 28 -15.33 -27.43 -8.61
CA GLU A 28 -16.57 -27.00 -7.96
C GLU A 28 -16.46 -25.50 -7.63
N PRO A 29 -17.50 -24.69 -7.91
CA PRO A 29 -17.45 -23.27 -7.61
C PRO A 29 -17.39 -23.10 -6.09
N VAL A 30 -16.24 -22.65 -5.58
CA VAL A 30 -16.08 -22.23 -4.18
C VAL A 30 -17.20 -21.23 -3.87
N ALA A 31 -18.04 -21.57 -2.89
CA ALA A 31 -19.15 -20.72 -2.48
C ALA A 31 -18.59 -19.32 -2.15
N ALA A 32 -19.14 -18.30 -2.81
CA ALA A 32 -18.72 -16.92 -2.57
C ALA A 32 -19.05 -16.56 -1.12
N GLU A 33 -18.02 -16.37 -0.29
CA GLU A 33 -18.19 -15.73 1.02
C GLU A 33 -18.95 -14.42 0.81
N GLU A 34 -20.08 -14.23 1.51
CA GLU A 34 -20.88 -13.03 1.43
C GLU A 34 -20.04 -11.83 1.90
N VAL A 35 -19.51 -11.09 0.92
CA VAL A 35 -18.74 -9.86 1.19
C VAL A 35 -19.66 -8.88 1.92
N PRO A 36 -19.37 -8.50 3.18
CA PRO A 36 -20.28 -7.67 3.96
C PRO A 36 -20.57 -6.35 3.25
N GLU A 37 -21.84 -5.99 3.10
CA GLU A 37 -22.24 -4.84 2.28
C GLU A 37 -21.70 -3.49 2.77
N ALA A 38 -21.23 -3.43 4.02
CA ALA A 38 -20.90 -2.19 4.72
C ALA A 38 -19.39 -1.93 4.88
N ASP A 39 -18.49 -2.70 4.27
CA ASP A 39 -17.06 -2.64 4.61
C ASP A 39 -16.18 -1.64 3.82
N ALA A 40 -16.75 -0.57 3.24
CA ALA A 40 -15.99 0.39 2.41
C ALA A 40 -16.17 1.86 2.80
N VAL A 41 -15.13 2.68 2.50
CA VAL A 41 -15.31 4.13 2.35
C VAL A 41 -16.39 4.37 1.29
N THR A 42 -17.46 5.03 1.69
CA THR A 42 -18.43 5.57 0.75
C THR A 42 -17.95 6.93 0.27
N VAL A 43 -17.72 7.11 -1.03
CA VAL A 43 -17.44 8.41 -1.65
C VAL A 43 -18.71 8.99 -2.28
N ASP A 44 -18.85 10.32 -2.26
CA ASP A 44 -19.96 11.01 -2.90
C ASP A 44 -19.88 10.87 -4.43
N THR A 45 -20.96 10.36 -5.01
CA THR A 45 -21.16 10.18 -6.45
C THR A 45 -22.53 10.70 -6.89
N SER A 46 -23.10 11.68 -6.17
CA SER A 46 -24.37 12.32 -6.52
C SER A 46 -24.23 13.22 -7.76
N ASP A 47 -23.08 13.88 -7.91
CA ASP A 47 -22.71 14.67 -9.08
C ASP A 47 -22.28 13.77 -10.27
N PRO A 48 -22.68 14.09 -11.53
CA PRO A 48 -22.29 13.32 -12.72
C PRO A 48 -20.79 13.25 -12.99
N ALA A 49 -20.00 14.29 -12.70
CA ALA A 49 -18.55 14.28 -12.92
C ALA A 49 -17.84 13.48 -11.82
N ALA A 50 -18.24 13.63 -10.55
CA ALA A 50 -17.82 12.76 -9.46
C ALA A 50 -18.12 11.29 -9.76
N ARG A 51 -19.32 10.99 -10.29
CA ARG A 51 -19.66 9.63 -10.71
C ARG A 51 -18.81 9.12 -11.87
N ALA A 52 -18.49 9.96 -12.86
CA ALA A 52 -17.60 9.58 -13.96
C ALA A 52 -16.17 9.28 -13.47
N GLN A 53 -15.64 10.06 -12.51
CA GLN A 53 -14.35 9.78 -11.87
C GLN A 53 -14.39 8.47 -11.07
N TYR A 54 -15.44 8.25 -10.30
CA TYR A 54 -15.65 7.01 -9.56
C TYR A 54 -15.66 5.80 -10.51
N ASP A 55 -16.44 5.85 -11.59
CA ASP A 55 -16.54 4.76 -12.56
C ASP A 55 -15.18 4.53 -13.27
N ALA A 56 -14.38 5.57 -13.52
CA ALA A 56 -13.01 5.46 -14.03
C ALA A 56 -12.06 4.79 -13.03
N ASN A 57 -12.08 5.21 -11.76
CA ASN A 57 -11.25 4.64 -10.68
C ASN A 57 -11.57 3.15 -10.47
N VAL A 58 -12.86 2.78 -10.39
CA VAL A 58 -13.31 1.39 -10.25
C VAL A 58 -12.96 0.56 -11.48
N SER A 59 -13.16 1.09 -12.69
CA SER A 59 -12.84 0.39 -13.94
C SER A 59 -11.33 0.16 -14.11
N PHE A 60 -10.49 1.09 -13.65
CA PHE A 60 -9.05 0.87 -13.56
C PHE A 60 -8.71 -0.17 -12.48
N ALA A 61 -9.23 0.01 -11.26
CA ALA A 61 -9.01 -0.88 -10.13
C ALA A 61 -9.32 -2.35 -10.46
N LEU A 62 -10.49 -2.64 -11.03
CA LEU A 62 -10.92 -4.00 -11.39
C LEU A 62 -10.04 -4.61 -12.48
N ARG A 63 -9.68 -3.84 -13.52
CA ARG A 63 -8.84 -4.31 -14.63
C ARG A 63 -7.35 -4.39 -14.28
N TYR A 64 -6.90 -3.71 -13.22
CA TYR A 64 -5.50 -3.70 -12.80
C TYR A 64 -5.01 -5.11 -12.46
N ARG A 65 -3.94 -5.53 -13.14
CA ARG A 65 -3.17 -6.73 -12.85
C ARG A 65 -1.82 -6.32 -12.29
N ALA A 66 -1.43 -6.97 -11.20
CA ALA A 66 -0.12 -6.76 -10.58
C ALA A 66 1.01 -7.01 -11.57
N ARG A 67 1.98 -6.10 -11.62
CA ARG A 67 3.07 -6.09 -12.62
C ARG A 67 4.36 -6.66 -12.06
N CYS A 68 4.58 -6.55 -10.75
CA CYS A 68 5.74 -7.14 -10.09
C CYS A 68 5.56 -8.65 -9.92
N THR A 69 6.66 -9.40 -9.99
CA THR A 69 6.67 -10.85 -9.78
C THR A 69 7.82 -11.25 -8.85
N PRO A 70 7.60 -12.17 -7.91
CA PRO A 70 8.66 -12.64 -7.03
C PRO A 70 9.71 -13.40 -7.87
N SER A 71 10.99 -13.10 -7.67
CA SER A 71 12.04 -13.88 -8.31
C SER A 71 12.17 -15.25 -7.66
N GLY A 72 12.56 -16.27 -8.43
CA GLY A 72 12.85 -17.61 -7.90
C GLY A 72 14.18 -17.69 -7.12
N THR A 73 14.77 -16.55 -6.73
CA THR A 73 16.14 -16.48 -6.17
C THR A 73 16.19 -16.46 -4.65
N GLY A 74 15.05 -16.31 -3.97
CA GLY A 74 14.99 -16.22 -2.51
C GLY A 74 15.53 -14.90 -1.92
N ARG A 75 15.79 -13.89 -2.75
CA ARG A 75 16.16 -12.53 -2.29
C ARG A 75 15.03 -11.89 -1.49
N PRO A 76 15.35 -11.00 -0.53
CA PRO A 76 14.37 -10.13 0.08
C PRO A 76 13.67 -9.25 -0.98
N ARG A 77 12.40 -8.97 -0.76
CA ARG A 77 11.53 -8.21 -1.65
C ARG A 77 10.94 -7.00 -0.94
N VAL A 78 11.04 -5.83 -1.56
CA VAL A 78 10.49 -4.59 -1.01
C VAL A 78 9.42 -4.04 -1.94
N LEU A 79 8.23 -3.75 -1.41
CA LEU A 79 7.22 -2.94 -2.10
C LEU A 79 7.38 -1.47 -1.67
N LEU A 80 7.62 -0.59 -2.64
CA LEU A 80 7.74 0.84 -2.46
C LEU A 80 6.57 1.55 -3.13
N THR A 81 5.86 2.42 -2.41
CA THR A 81 4.86 3.31 -3.03
C THR A 81 5.28 4.77 -2.85
N GLY A 82 5.05 5.59 -3.86
CA GLY A 82 5.07 7.05 -3.77
C GLY A 82 3.89 7.62 -4.55
N PHE A 83 3.48 8.85 -4.25
CA PHE A 83 2.37 9.47 -4.94
C PHE A 83 2.78 10.16 -6.24
N GLY A 84 1.87 10.18 -7.21
CA GLY A 84 1.96 10.98 -8.43
C GLY A 84 1.49 12.42 -8.21
N ARG A 85 1.12 13.08 -9.32
CA ARG A 85 0.55 14.44 -9.34
C ARG A 85 -0.59 14.57 -8.32
N PHE A 86 -0.65 15.73 -7.66
CA PHE A 86 -1.79 16.12 -6.85
C PHE A 86 -2.38 17.43 -7.39
N LEU A 87 -3.64 17.38 -7.84
CA LEU A 87 -4.31 18.53 -8.48
C LEU A 87 -3.44 19.10 -9.61
N ASP A 88 -3.15 20.40 -9.61
CA ASP A 88 -2.32 21.05 -10.63
C ASP A 88 -0.81 20.97 -10.34
N ASN A 89 -0.39 20.45 -9.18
CA ASN A 89 1.02 20.18 -8.89
C ASN A 89 1.47 18.89 -9.60
N GLY A 90 1.94 19.05 -10.84
CA GLY A 90 2.38 17.97 -11.73
C GLY A 90 3.48 17.05 -11.20
N VAL A 91 4.13 17.39 -10.08
CA VAL A 91 5.21 16.62 -9.46
C VAL A 91 4.94 16.36 -7.97
N ASN A 92 5.44 15.24 -7.47
CA ASN A 92 5.33 14.88 -6.08
C ASN A 92 6.62 14.16 -5.64
N VAL A 93 7.30 14.74 -4.65
CA VAL A 93 8.60 14.29 -4.15
C VAL A 93 8.59 12.81 -3.80
N SER A 94 7.52 12.31 -3.18
CA SER A 94 7.43 10.90 -2.77
C SER A 94 7.54 9.93 -3.95
N GLY A 95 6.84 10.20 -5.06
CA GLY A 95 6.96 9.42 -6.29
C GLY A 95 8.30 9.62 -7.01
N GLN A 96 8.90 10.81 -6.92
CA GLN A 96 10.19 11.11 -7.53
C GLN A 96 11.35 10.40 -6.81
N VAL A 97 11.40 10.45 -5.48
CA VAL A 97 12.39 9.71 -4.64
C VAL A 97 12.30 8.20 -4.91
N VAL A 98 11.09 7.64 -4.96
CA VAL A 98 10.88 6.22 -5.30
C VAL A 98 11.33 5.91 -6.74
N SER A 99 11.12 6.84 -7.69
CA SER A 99 11.59 6.68 -9.08
C SER A 99 13.10 6.78 -9.22
N ALA A 100 13.77 7.63 -8.42
CA ALA A 100 15.23 7.77 -8.41
C ALA A 100 15.92 6.53 -7.81
N LEU A 101 15.29 5.88 -6.81
CA LEU A 101 15.83 4.67 -6.20
C LEU A 101 15.79 3.42 -7.12
N VAL A 102 14.83 3.34 -8.05
CA VAL A 102 14.60 2.13 -8.84
C VAL A 102 15.12 2.27 -10.28
N PRO A 103 16.19 1.56 -10.67
CA PRO A 103 16.76 1.63 -12.02
C PRO A 103 15.73 1.43 -13.13
N GLY A 104 15.71 2.37 -14.08
CA GLY A 104 14.79 2.35 -15.23
C GLY A 104 13.37 2.83 -14.94
N MET A 105 13.01 3.09 -13.68
CA MET A 105 11.74 3.74 -13.36
C MET A 105 11.75 5.21 -13.81
N ARG A 106 10.60 5.70 -14.27
CA ARG A 106 10.41 7.11 -14.64
C ARG A 106 9.17 7.65 -13.94
N TYR A 107 9.30 8.79 -13.28
CA TYR A 107 8.16 9.46 -12.67
C TYR A 107 7.14 9.90 -13.75
N PRO A 108 5.84 9.61 -13.59
CA PRO A 108 4.81 10.00 -14.56
C PRO A 108 4.48 11.49 -14.47
N ILE A 109 5.10 12.30 -15.33
CA ILE A 109 4.68 13.69 -15.55
C ILE A 109 3.34 13.68 -16.31
N THR A 110 2.27 14.07 -15.62
CA THR A 110 0.91 14.17 -16.17
C THR A 110 0.35 15.57 -15.95
N ARG A 111 -0.79 15.86 -16.60
CA ARG A 111 -1.59 17.06 -16.36
C ARG A 111 -3.03 16.63 -16.07
N ARG A 112 -3.73 17.35 -15.21
CA ARG A 112 -5.17 17.20 -15.01
C ARG A 112 -5.88 17.46 -16.37
N PRO A 113 -6.87 16.64 -16.78
CA PRO A 113 -7.65 16.94 -17.97
C PRO A 113 -8.53 18.17 -17.73
N ALA A 114 -8.75 18.98 -18.77
CA ALA A 114 -9.61 20.16 -18.69
C ALA A 114 -11.11 19.80 -18.55
N VAL A 115 -11.50 18.63 -19.05
CA VAL A 115 -12.89 18.11 -19.03
C VAL A 115 -12.85 16.59 -18.88
N GLY A 116 -13.79 16.02 -18.12
CA GLY A 116 -13.96 14.58 -17.95
C GLY A 116 -13.17 14.00 -16.78
N PRO A 117 -13.21 12.66 -16.60
CA PRO A 117 -12.50 12.00 -15.51
C PRO A 117 -10.98 12.03 -15.74
N ASP A 118 -10.27 12.19 -14.64
CA ASP A 118 -8.82 12.17 -14.53
C ASP A 118 -8.31 10.73 -14.45
N ASP A 119 -7.91 10.18 -15.61
CA ASP A 119 -7.55 8.76 -15.78
C ASP A 119 -6.43 8.36 -14.79
N PRO A 120 -6.63 7.33 -13.96
CA PRO A 120 -5.59 6.78 -13.11
C PRO A 120 -4.41 6.16 -13.88
N ALA A 121 -4.63 5.66 -15.10
CA ALA A 121 -3.65 4.84 -15.81
C ALA A 121 -2.35 5.61 -16.19
N PRO A 122 -2.40 6.83 -16.76
CA PRO A 122 -1.20 7.65 -17.02
C PRO A 122 -0.42 8.03 -15.76
N GLN A 123 -1.07 8.04 -14.59
CA GLN A 123 -0.46 8.37 -13.30
C GLN A 123 0.13 7.13 -12.60
N THR A 124 -0.19 5.92 -13.06
CA THR A 124 0.20 4.66 -12.42
C THR A 124 1.39 4.00 -13.12
N VAL A 125 2.61 4.31 -12.65
CA VAL A 125 3.84 3.64 -13.08
C VAL A 125 4.21 2.57 -12.06
N VAL A 126 4.58 1.38 -12.54
CA VAL A 126 5.19 0.33 -11.72
C VAL A 126 6.44 -0.17 -12.42
N ALA A 127 7.53 -0.31 -11.67
CA ALA A 127 8.81 -0.85 -12.13
C ALA A 127 9.33 -1.88 -11.12
N GLN A 128 10.10 -2.85 -11.60
CA GLN A 128 10.79 -3.82 -10.77
C GLN A 128 12.27 -3.86 -11.16
N ALA A 129 13.16 -3.82 -10.17
CA ALA A 129 14.61 -3.93 -10.36
C ALA A 129 15.25 -4.65 -9.18
N THR A 130 16.41 -5.28 -9.40
CA THR A 130 17.27 -5.72 -8.29
C THR A 130 18.25 -4.60 -7.93
N VAL A 131 18.34 -4.25 -6.65
CA VAL A 131 19.29 -3.27 -6.11
C VAL A 131 20.12 -3.93 -5.02
N THR A 132 21.43 -3.72 -5.02
CA THR A 132 22.32 -4.19 -3.94
C THR A 132 22.30 -3.21 -2.78
N LEU A 133 21.84 -3.64 -1.61
CA LEU A 133 21.95 -2.89 -0.37
C LEU A 133 23.27 -3.22 0.35
N PRO A 134 23.91 -2.28 1.08
CA PRO A 134 25.25 -2.48 1.62
C PRO A 134 25.41 -3.69 2.56
N THR A 135 24.47 -3.89 3.48
CA THR A 135 24.50 -4.95 4.51
C THR A 135 23.79 -6.21 4.05
N VAL A 136 22.66 -6.05 3.35
CA VAL A 136 21.76 -7.17 3.00
C VAL A 136 22.12 -7.84 1.67
N GLY A 137 22.85 -7.14 0.79
CA GLY A 137 23.17 -7.62 -0.55
C GLY A 137 22.02 -7.41 -1.56
N PRO A 138 21.84 -8.27 -2.57
CA PRO A 138 20.86 -8.05 -3.63
C PRO A 138 19.42 -8.23 -3.12
N VAL A 139 18.60 -7.21 -3.33
CA VAL A 139 17.18 -7.12 -2.94
C VAL A 139 16.36 -6.79 -4.18
N ASP A 140 15.21 -7.44 -4.35
CA ASP A 140 14.29 -7.12 -5.45
C ASP A 140 13.31 -6.02 -4.99
N LEU A 141 13.37 -4.85 -5.64
CA LEU A 141 12.46 -3.74 -5.40
C LEU A 141 11.31 -3.79 -6.40
N CYS A 142 10.08 -3.79 -5.92
CA CYS A 142 8.88 -3.44 -6.67
C CYS A 142 8.49 -2.02 -6.28
N ALA A 143 8.55 -1.06 -7.20
CA ALA A 143 8.20 0.33 -6.93
C ALA A 143 7.02 0.78 -7.77
N MET A 144 6.13 1.55 -7.16
CA MET A 144 4.96 2.13 -7.81
C MET A 144 4.77 3.61 -7.48
N VAL A 145 4.50 4.41 -8.52
CA VAL A 145 3.87 5.71 -8.38
C VAL A 145 2.36 5.49 -8.48
N VAL A 146 1.61 5.90 -7.46
CA VAL A 146 0.15 5.74 -7.36
C VAL A 146 -0.58 7.08 -7.51
N PRO A 147 -1.79 7.08 -8.11
CA PRO A 147 -2.63 8.27 -8.17
C PRO A 147 -3.10 8.68 -6.77
N VAL A 148 -3.29 9.97 -6.56
CA VAL A 148 -3.69 10.55 -5.27
C VAL A 148 -5.23 10.49 -5.13
N TYR A 149 -5.82 9.29 -5.22
CA TYR A 149 -7.27 9.08 -5.18
C TYR A 149 -7.69 8.17 -4.01
N TRP A 150 -8.89 8.42 -3.46
CA TRP A 150 -9.42 7.64 -2.32
C TRP A 150 -9.50 6.15 -2.64
N ASP A 151 -8.97 5.32 -1.73
CA ASP A 151 -8.86 3.86 -1.79
C ASP A 151 -8.06 3.27 -2.96
N LEU A 152 -7.98 3.93 -4.11
CA LEU A 152 -7.33 3.37 -5.30
C LEU A 152 -5.85 3.09 -5.06
N ALA A 153 -5.14 4.01 -4.40
CA ALA A 153 -3.75 3.81 -4.03
C ALA A 153 -3.55 2.55 -3.17
N ALA A 154 -4.46 2.30 -2.21
CA ALA A 154 -4.45 1.10 -1.37
C ALA A 154 -4.79 -0.18 -2.17
N ILE A 155 -5.82 -0.14 -3.01
CA ILE A 155 -6.20 -1.27 -3.89
C ILE A 155 -5.02 -1.71 -4.76
N LEU A 156 -4.32 -0.75 -5.38
CA LEU A 156 -3.17 -1.04 -6.25
C LEU A 156 -1.99 -1.63 -5.45
N ALA A 157 -1.64 -1.02 -4.31
CA ALA A 157 -0.58 -1.52 -3.44
C ALA A 157 -0.87 -2.92 -2.90
N LEU A 158 -2.12 -3.21 -2.51
CA LEU A 158 -2.55 -4.54 -2.06
C LEU A 158 -2.48 -5.58 -3.17
N LYS A 159 -2.83 -5.23 -4.42
CA LYS A 159 -2.70 -6.12 -5.56
C LYS A 159 -1.24 -6.48 -5.85
N GLU A 160 -0.32 -5.51 -5.81
CA GLU A 160 1.12 -5.80 -5.90
C GLU A 160 1.59 -6.63 -4.71
N ALA A 161 1.18 -6.31 -3.47
CA ALA A 161 1.57 -7.06 -2.28
C ALA A 161 1.13 -8.54 -2.34
N GLN A 162 -0.10 -8.83 -2.76
CA GLN A 162 -0.61 -10.20 -2.95
C GLN A 162 0.23 -11.00 -3.96
N ARG A 163 0.67 -10.37 -5.06
CA ARG A 163 1.41 -11.04 -6.13
C ARG A 163 2.91 -11.16 -5.85
N PHE A 164 3.52 -10.06 -5.42
CA PHE A 164 4.95 -9.94 -5.16
C PHE A 164 5.35 -10.58 -3.82
N ALA A 165 4.41 -10.60 -2.85
CA ALA A 165 4.56 -11.11 -1.49
C ALA A 165 5.79 -10.51 -0.77
N PRO A 166 5.84 -9.16 -0.60
CA PRO A 166 7.01 -8.46 -0.09
C PRO A 166 7.37 -8.84 1.34
N ASP A 167 8.67 -8.79 1.63
CA ASP A 167 9.24 -8.95 2.97
C ASP A 167 9.30 -7.60 3.72
N LEU A 168 9.12 -6.47 3.01
CA LEU A 168 8.99 -5.11 3.56
C LEU A 168 8.11 -4.23 2.66
N VAL A 169 7.24 -3.39 3.24
CA VAL A 169 6.45 -2.38 2.51
C VAL A 169 6.76 -0.96 3.01
N VAL A 170 7.20 -0.06 2.14
CA VAL A 170 7.39 1.36 2.50
C VAL A 170 6.53 2.24 1.62
N MET A 171 5.60 2.95 2.25
CA MET A 171 4.69 3.89 1.59
C MET A 171 5.20 5.32 1.83
N ASN A 172 5.21 6.15 0.80
CA ASN A 172 5.79 7.49 0.85
C ASN A 172 4.76 8.56 0.47
N GLY A 173 4.81 9.70 1.15
CA GLY A 173 4.01 10.89 0.85
C GLY A 173 4.77 12.18 1.15
N ILE A 174 4.09 13.31 1.04
CA ILE A 174 4.62 14.64 1.39
C ILE A 174 3.76 15.29 2.46
N ALA A 175 4.34 16.12 3.30
CA ALA A 175 3.62 16.86 4.35
C ALA A 175 3.88 18.37 4.26
N GLY A 176 4.96 18.87 4.86
CA GLY A 176 5.38 20.27 4.83
C GLY A 176 6.39 20.60 3.72
N PRO A 177 6.70 21.90 3.49
CA PRO A 177 7.64 22.33 2.48
C PRO A 177 9.10 21.98 2.82
N ALA A 178 9.53 22.32 4.03
CA ALA A 178 10.79 21.92 4.65
C ALA A 178 10.48 21.40 6.05
N GLN A 179 11.04 20.25 6.42
CA GLN A 179 10.76 19.54 7.67
C GLN A 179 11.72 18.37 7.88
N ASP A 180 11.68 17.77 9.07
CA ASP A 180 12.26 16.45 9.30
C ASP A 180 11.54 15.38 8.46
N LEU A 181 12.24 14.29 8.14
CA LEU A 181 11.60 13.06 7.69
C LEU A 181 10.68 12.56 8.83
N TRP A 182 9.39 12.38 8.56
CA TRP A 182 8.50 11.75 9.54
C TRP A 182 8.31 10.28 9.20
N ILE A 183 8.77 9.41 10.10
CA ILE A 183 8.51 7.98 10.04
C ILE A 183 7.27 7.72 10.90
N GLU A 184 6.15 7.35 10.27
CA GLU A 184 4.85 7.25 10.93
C GLU A 184 4.75 5.98 11.79
N LEU A 185 4.61 6.17 13.10
CA LEU A 185 4.43 5.07 14.08
C LEU A 185 3.14 4.28 13.81
N GLY A 186 2.16 4.87 13.14
CA GLY A 186 0.92 4.18 12.80
C GLY A 186 -0.03 5.01 11.95
N SER A 187 -1.25 4.51 11.83
CA SER A 187 -2.33 5.08 11.03
C SER A 187 -3.69 4.78 11.64
N VAL A 188 -4.73 5.48 11.20
CA VAL A 188 -6.06 5.46 11.84
C VAL A 188 -7.20 5.24 10.86
N ASN A 189 -8.31 4.68 11.34
CA ASN A 189 -9.49 4.35 10.56
C ASN A 189 -10.36 5.58 10.23
N ARG A 190 -9.75 6.65 9.69
CA ARG A 190 -10.40 7.94 9.42
C ARG A 190 -9.99 8.47 8.04
N ALA A 191 -10.97 8.77 7.20
CA ALA A 191 -10.86 9.61 6.01
C ALA A 191 -11.55 10.96 6.28
N MET A 192 -10.78 12.05 6.22
CA MET A 192 -11.35 13.40 6.24
C MET A 192 -12.22 13.65 5.00
N THR A 193 -13.26 14.47 5.14
CA THR A 193 -14.22 14.78 4.06
C THR A 193 -13.67 15.83 3.08
N LEU A 194 -12.49 15.59 2.49
CA LEU A 194 -11.89 16.43 1.46
C LEU A 194 -11.89 15.76 0.09
N ARG A 195 -11.87 16.59 -0.97
CA ARG A 195 -11.66 16.15 -2.36
C ARG A 195 -10.30 15.48 -2.49
N ASP A 196 -10.20 14.43 -3.30
CA ASP A 196 -8.91 13.82 -3.67
C ASP A 196 -8.22 14.57 -4.82
N GLY A 197 -7.11 14.01 -5.33
CA GLY A 197 -6.31 14.61 -6.40
C GLY A 197 -7.01 14.73 -7.76
N SER A 198 -8.21 14.15 -7.93
CA SER A 198 -9.08 14.40 -9.09
C SER A 198 -9.90 15.68 -8.94
N ASP A 199 -9.96 16.22 -7.72
CA ASP A 199 -10.83 17.32 -7.28
C ASP A 199 -12.33 16.99 -7.37
N LEU A 200 -12.71 15.71 -7.45
CA LEU A 200 -14.10 15.29 -7.69
C LEU A 200 -14.67 14.40 -6.56
N LEU A 201 -13.89 13.44 -6.05
CA LEU A 201 -14.37 12.48 -5.05
C LEU A 201 -14.12 12.95 -3.62
N VAL A 202 -15.17 12.90 -2.78
CA VAL A 202 -15.14 13.25 -1.36
C VAL A 202 -15.69 12.09 -0.52
N PRO A 203 -15.04 11.65 0.58
CA PRO A 203 -15.59 10.65 1.48
C PRO A 203 -16.84 11.19 2.19
N ARG A 204 -17.89 10.38 2.24
CA ARG A 204 -19.15 10.70 2.90
C ARG A 204 -19.12 10.22 4.34
N ALA A 205 -18.98 11.15 5.28
CA ALA A 205 -19.09 10.85 6.70
C ALA A 205 -20.50 10.30 7.06
N PRO A 206 -20.61 9.31 7.96
CA PRO A 206 -21.88 8.92 8.56
C PRO A 206 -22.55 10.08 9.31
N SER A 207 -23.86 9.98 9.53
CA SER A 207 -24.61 10.99 10.30
C SER A 207 -24.01 11.16 11.70
N GLY A 208 -23.75 12.41 12.10
CA GLY A 208 -23.12 12.73 13.38
C GLY A 208 -21.58 12.62 13.41
N MET A 209 -20.92 12.30 12.29
CA MET A 209 -19.46 12.25 12.18
C MET A 209 -18.91 13.33 11.25
N THR A 210 -17.68 13.78 11.51
CA THR A 210 -16.91 14.73 10.67
C THR A 210 -15.92 14.04 9.72
N TRP A 211 -15.88 12.71 9.73
CA TRP A 211 -14.98 11.86 8.95
C TRP A 211 -15.70 10.55 8.57
N ALA A 212 -15.21 9.87 7.53
CA ALA A 212 -15.69 8.56 7.12
C ALA A 212 -14.71 7.46 7.58
N PRO A 213 -15.17 6.31 8.10
CA PRO A 213 -14.29 5.18 8.37
C PRO A 213 -13.70 4.61 7.07
N LEU A 214 -12.42 4.22 7.12
CA LEU A 214 -11.69 3.59 6.02
C LEU A 214 -12.10 2.13 5.79
N VAL A 215 -12.22 1.40 6.90
CA VAL A 215 -12.73 0.03 6.98
C VAL A 215 -13.83 0.06 8.03
N PRO A 216 -15.10 0.29 7.65
CA PRO A 216 -16.21 0.44 8.60
C PRO A 216 -16.50 -0.81 9.42
N SER A 217 -16.09 -2.01 8.99
CA SER A 217 -16.23 -3.24 9.79
C SER A 217 -15.06 -3.50 10.76
N ALA A 218 -14.07 -2.61 10.82
CA ALA A 218 -13.00 -2.69 11.83
C ALA A 218 -13.55 -2.30 13.22
N THR A 219 -13.14 -3.03 14.24
CA THR A 219 -13.62 -2.86 15.62
C THR A 219 -13.11 -1.56 16.25
N ALA A 220 -13.67 -1.19 17.41
CA ALA A 220 -13.22 -0.02 18.16
C ALA A 220 -11.72 -0.08 18.53
N ALA A 221 -11.18 -1.27 18.80
CA ALA A 221 -9.76 -1.49 19.11
C ALA A 221 -8.84 -1.30 17.89
N GLU A 222 -9.40 -1.36 16.67
CA GLU A 222 -8.66 -1.24 15.41
C GLU A 222 -8.76 0.15 14.78
N ARG A 223 -9.44 1.10 15.45
CA ARG A 223 -9.54 2.52 15.04
C ARG A 223 -8.17 3.18 14.84
N ALA A 224 -7.15 2.70 15.52
CA ALA A 224 -5.76 3.08 15.35
C ALA A 224 -4.90 1.81 15.30
N ARG A 225 -3.86 1.79 14.47
CA ARG A 225 -2.94 0.66 14.39
C ARG A 225 -1.50 1.12 14.18
N GLY A 226 -0.61 0.55 14.97
CA GLY A 226 0.83 0.69 14.77
C GLY A 226 1.29 0.10 13.44
N SER A 227 2.11 0.87 12.72
CA SER A 227 3.06 0.38 11.72
C SER A 227 3.96 -0.69 12.34
N LEU A 228 4.64 -1.50 11.53
CA LEU A 228 5.55 -2.55 12.00
C LEU A 228 6.96 -2.24 11.49
N LEU A 229 7.88 -1.85 12.37
CA LEU A 229 9.23 -1.43 11.98
C LEU A 229 10.26 -1.70 13.10
N SER A 230 11.52 -1.87 12.71
CA SER A 230 12.69 -1.83 13.59
C SER A 230 13.08 -0.38 13.87
N TRP A 231 12.24 0.31 14.67
CA TRP A 231 12.22 1.76 14.86
C TRP A 231 13.60 2.42 15.01
N ASP A 232 14.39 1.96 15.99
CA ASP A 232 15.60 2.65 16.40
C ASP A 232 16.70 2.56 15.34
N VAL A 233 16.87 1.39 14.70
CA VAL A 233 17.88 1.18 13.65
C VAL A 233 17.51 1.84 12.32
N VAL A 234 16.22 1.82 11.94
CA VAL A 234 15.76 2.47 10.69
C VAL A 234 15.83 3.99 10.81
N ARG A 235 15.45 4.55 11.97
CA ARG A 235 15.60 5.98 12.26
C ARG A 235 17.07 6.39 12.22
N ALA A 236 17.96 5.65 12.88
CA ALA A 236 19.39 5.97 12.90
C ALA A 236 20.02 5.92 11.50
N ALA A 237 19.65 4.93 10.67
CA ALA A 237 20.11 4.82 9.30
C ALA A 237 19.60 5.97 8.40
N ALA A 238 18.35 6.38 8.56
CA ALA A 238 17.81 7.56 7.88
C ALA A 238 18.54 8.85 8.29
N GLN A 239 18.78 9.04 9.60
CA GLN A 239 19.45 10.22 10.13
C GLN A 239 20.90 10.33 9.60
N GLY A 240 21.67 9.25 9.65
CA GLY A 240 23.05 9.23 9.13
C GLY A 240 23.13 9.52 7.64
N ALA A 241 22.20 8.98 6.84
CA ALA A 241 22.16 9.25 5.39
C ALA A 241 21.76 10.70 5.05
N ILE A 242 20.92 11.34 5.88
CA ILE A 242 20.59 12.77 5.77
C ILE A 242 21.81 13.62 6.12
N GLU A 243 22.53 13.30 7.20
CA GLU A 243 23.74 14.00 7.64
C GLU A 243 24.87 13.93 6.59
N GLU A 244 25.12 12.74 6.02
CA GLU A 244 26.09 12.54 4.93
C GLU A 244 25.75 13.36 3.69
N SER A 245 24.45 13.51 3.39
CA SER A 245 23.95 14.21 2.19
C SER A 245 23.58 15.68 2.43
N ALA A 246 23.79 16.24 3.64
CA ALA A 246 23.22 17.52 4.05
C ALA A 246 23.62 18.70 3.14
N GLY A 247 24.82 18.66 2.54
CA GLY A 247 25.33 19.68 1.62
C GLY A 247 24.89 19.53 0.14
N VAL A 248 23.94 18.65 -0.19
CA VAL A 248 23.47 18.47 -1.57
C VAL A 248 22.56 19.62 -1.99
N GLU A 249 23.05 20.46 -2.89
CA GLU A 249 22.38 21.68 -3.37
C GLU A 249 21.31 21.40 -4.45
N ALA A 250 20.14 22.04 -4.30
CA ALA A 250 19.18 22.23 -5.40
C ALA A 250 18.36 23.51 -5.20
N GLY A 251 18.07 24.25 -6.28
CA GLY A 251 17.23 25.45 -6.21
C GLY A 251 17.78 26.58 -5.33
N GLY A 252 19.09 26.58 -5.05
CA GLY A 252 19.74 27.55 -4.15
C GLY A 252 19.54 27.26 -2.66
N ARG A 253 19.34 26.00 -2.29
CA ARG A 253 19.30 25.51 -0.90
C ARG A 253 20.01 24.17 -0.80
N SER A 254 20.65 23.93 0.33
CA SER A 254 21.19 22.65 0.74
C SER A 254 20.09 21.65 1.10
N LEU A 255 20.41 20.35 1.11
CA LEU A 255 19.48 19.31 1.58
C LEU A 255 19.11 19.55 3.06
N GLY A 256 20.08 19.91 3.90
CA GLY A 256 19.88 20.12 5.33
C GLY A 256 18.92 21.28 5.67
N GLU A 257 18.75 22.26 4.78
CA GLU A 257 17.74 23.32 4.91
C GLU A 257 16.31 22.87 4.56
N VAL A 258 16.16 21.77 3.82
CA VAL A 258 14.86 21.24 3.37
C VAL A 258 14.45 20.01 4.17
N LEU A 259 15.40 19.12 4.46
CA LEU A 259 15.25 17.86 5.17
C LEU A 259 16.11 17.90 6.44
N THR A 260 15.52 18.40 7.53
CA THR A 260 16.26 18.88 8.71
C THR A 260 16.70 17.81 9.71
N GLY A 261 16.32 16.55 9.48
CA GLY A 261 16.57 15.42 10.38
C GLY A 261 15.50 14.34 10.26
N VAL A 262 15.35 13.49 11.28
CA VAL A 262 14.33 12.43 11.35
C VAL A 262 13.58 12.48 12.67
N LYS A 263 12.24 12.38 12.59
CA LYS A 263 11.35 12.23 13.76
C LYS A 263 10.37 11.07 13.60
N LEU A 264 9.99 10.49 14.74
CA LEU A 264 8.92 9.50 14.82
C LEU A 264 7.55 10.20 14.99
N GLY A 265 6.64 9.99 14.03
CA GLY A 265 5.32 10.63 14.00
C GLY A 265 4.27 9.82 14.75
N GLY A 266 3.62 10.42 15.76
CA GLY A 266 2.54 9.79 16.53
C GLY A 266 1.20 9.71 15.77
N PHE A 267 0.27 8.93 16.30
CA PHE A 267 -1.05 8.65 15.70
C PHE A 267 -2.13 8.39 16.79
N PRO A 268 -3.36 8.93 16.71
CA PRO A 268 -3.88 9.86 15.70
C PRO A 268 -3.19 11.23 15.71
N ARG A 269 -3.08 11.83 14.53
CA ARG A 269 -2.95 13.27 14.33
C ARG A 269 -4.06 13.66 13.38
N ASP A 270 -4.79 14.75 13.64
CA ASP A 270 -5.90 15.16 12.77
C ASP A 270 -5.42 15.43 11.34
N SER A 271 -4.22 15.98 11.21
CA SER A 271 -3.52 16.18 9.93
C SER A 271 -3.19 14.87 9.19
N ASN A 272 -3.15 13.72 9.88
CA ASN A 272 -2.90 12.40 9.31
C ASN A 272 -4.21 11.61 9.14
N THR A 273 -5.21 12.22 8.48
CA THR A 273 -6.49 11.56 8.12
C THR A 273 -6.84 11.68 6.62
N TYR A 274 -5.88 12.13 5.80
CA TYR A 274 -6.01 12.25 4.34
C TYR A 274 -5.46 11.00 3.60
N LEU A 275 -5.11 11.14 2.32
CA LEU A 275 -4.75 10.01 1.44
C LEU A 275 -3.47 9.26 1.83
N CYS A 276 -2.51 9.91 2.49
CA CYS A 276 -1.37 9.25 3.12
C CYS A 276 -1.81 8.25 4.21
N ASN A 277 -2.78 8.65 5.03
CA ASN A 277 -3.40 7.79 6.03
C ASN A 277 -4.29 6.71 5.41
N ASN A 278 -5.02 7.02 4.32
CA ASN A 278 -5.83 6.04 3.57
C ASN A 278 -5.01 4.81 3.16
N ILE A 279 -3.93 5.02 2.38
CA ILE A 279 -3.07 3.91 1.95
C ILE A 279 -2.39 3.24 3.15
N SER A 280 -1.87 4.02 4.10
CA SER A 280 -1.20 3.50 5.29
C SER A 280 -2.12 2.59 6.11
N TYR A 281 -3.32 3.03 6.47
CA TYR A 281 -4.23 2.26 7.32
C TYR A 281 -4.74 1.02 6.60
N VAL A 282 -5.24 1.16 5.36
CA VAL A 282 -5.87 0.06 4.62
C VAL A 282 -4.87 -1.05 4.28
N VAL A 283 -3.65 -0.70 3.81
CA VAL A 283 -2.60 -1.70 3.55
C VAL A 283 -2.21 -2.42 4.84
N ASN A 284 -1.95 -1.64 5.90
CA ASN A 284 -1.47 -2.15 7.17
C ASN A 284 -2.54 -3.03 7.86
N TYR A 285 -3.83 -2.72 7.71
CA TYR A 285 -5.00 -3.50 8.20
C TYR A 285 -5.21 -4.79 7.42
N ALA A 286 -5.17 -4.76 6.08
CA ALA A 286 -5.33 -5.95 5.25
C ALA A 286 -4.21 -6.97 5.52
N MET A 287 -2.97 -6.51 5.71
CA MET A 287 -1.84 -7.37 6.06
C MET A 287 -1.95 -7.99 7.45
N ASP A 288 -2.78 -7.44 8.36
CA ASP A 288 -3.12 -8.08 9.64
C ASP A 288 -4.24 -9.11 9.55
N HIS A 289 -5.04 -9.07 8.48
CA HIS A 289 -6.21 -9.90 8.26
C HIS A 289 -6.10 -10.73 6.96
N PRO A 290 -5.08 -11.59 6.83
CA PRO A 290 -4.97 -12.47 5.67
C PRO A 290 -6.20 -13.38 5.58
N GLY A 291 -6.72 -13.56 4.37
CA GLY A 291 -7.97 -14.26 4.10
C GLY A 291 -9.24 -13.42 4.33
N ARG A 292 -9.16 -12.14 4.76
CA ARG A 292 -10.34 -11.26 4.80
C ARG A 292 -10.50 -10.55 3.45
N THR A 293 -11.69 -10.63 2.88
CA THR A 293 -12.09 -9.78 1.75
C THR A 293 -12.54 -8.42 2.29
N LEU A 294 -11.74 -7.38 2.03
CA LEU A 294 -12.14 -6.00 2.25
C LEU A 294 -12.96 -5.50 1.07
N THR A 295 -13.86 -4.56 1.33
CA THR A 295 -14.52 -3.79 0.29
C THR A 295 -13.90 -2.39 0.27
N LEU A 296 -13.52 -1.88 -0.89
CA LEU A 296 -12.94 -0.54 -1.02
C LEU A 296 -13.64 0.23 -2.14
N LEU A 297 -13.56 1.56 -2.09
CA LEU A 297 -14.10 2.49 -3.09
C LEU A 297 -15.58 2.23 -3.40
N GLN A 298 -16.48 2.59 -2.47
CA GLN A 298 -17.93 2.41 -2.63
C GLN A 298 -18.63 3.71 -3.05
N ALA A 299 -19.56 3.62 -4.01
CA ALA A 299 -20.38 4.76 -4.43
C ALA A 299 -21.49 5.08 -3.41
N SER A 300 -21.70 6.37 -3.11
CA SER A 300 -22.84 6.83 -2.31
C SER A 300 -24.21 6.55 -2.93
N THR A 301 -24.25 6.43 -4.26
CA THR A 301 -25.46 6.15 -5.04
C THR A 301 -25.21 4.96 -5.95
N ALA A 302 -25.75 3.81 -5.59
CA ALA A 302 -25.64 2.58 -6.38
C ALA A 302 -26.36 2.73 -7.74
N ARG A 303 -25.75 2.24 -8.81
CA ARG A 303 -26.39 2.05 -10.13
C ARG A 303 -26.58 0.57 -10.41
N ARG A 304 -27.78 0.19 -10.85
CA ARG A 304 -28.13 -1.20 -11.20
C ARG A 304 -27.25 -1.69 -12.35
N GLY A 305 -26.64 -2.86 -12.20
CA GLY A 305 -25.79 -3.48 -13.24
C GLY A 305 -24.39 -2.87 -13.39
N VAL A 306 -24.00 -1.90 -12.54
CA VAL A 306 -22.67 -1.29 -12.54
C VAL A 306 -21.94 -1.64 -11.24
N PRO A 307 -20.63 -1.95 -11.24
CA PRO A 307 -19.87 -2.14 -10.01
C PRO A 307 -19.92 -0.91 -9.09
N ASN A 308 -20.47 -1.08 -7.88
CA ASN A 308 -20.61 -0.02 -6.87
C ASN A 308 -19.64 -0.19 -5.69
N ARG A 309 -18.65 -1.09 -5.83
CA ARG A 309 -17.56 -1.36 -4.88
C ARG A 309 -16.44 -2.19 -5.51
N VAL A 310 -15.24 -2.18 -4.95
CA VAL A 310 -14.08 -3.01 -5.36
C VAL A 310 -13.70 -3.98 -4.22
N PRO A 311 -13.89 -5.30 -4.38
CA PRO A 311 -13.38 -6.28 -3.41
C PRO A 311 -11.86 -6.45 -3.54
N VAL A 312 -11.16 -6.52 -2.41
CA VAL A 312 -9.71 -6.78 -2.32
C VAL A 312 -9.44 -7.77 -1.20
N ARG A 313 -8.59 -8.77 -1.46
CA ARG A 313 -8.21 -9.82 -0.51
C ARG A 313 -6.72 -10.06 -0.57
N LEU A 314 -6.07 -10.17 0.59
CA LEU A 314 -4.72 -10.72 0.71
C LEU A 314 -4.84 -12.15 1.23
N ASP A 315 -4.52 -13.16 0.43
CA ASP A 315 -4.47 -14.56 0.89
C ASP A 315 -3.10 -14.91 1.48
N ARG A 316 -2.07 -14.13 1.14
CA ARG A 316 -0.73 -14.26 1.70
C ARG A 316 -0.73 -13.77 3.14
N ASP A 317 -0.23 -14.59 4.06
CA ASP A 317 0.08 -14.16 5.42
C ASP A 317 1.29 -13.20 5.39
N LEU A 318 1.00 -11.91 5.43
CA LEU A 318 1.98 -10.83 5.50
C LEU A 318 1.99 -10.15 6.88
N ARG A 319 1.44 -10.79 7.92
CA ARG A 319 1.31 -10.21 9.27
C ARG A 319 2.65 -9.78 9.85
N GLN A 320 3.69 -10.57 9.59
CA GLN A 320 5.06 -10.36 10.06
C GLN A 320 5.91 -9.47 9.14
N ALA A 321 5.44 -9.12 7.93
CA ALA A 321 6.19 -8.24 7.05
C ALA A 321 6.16 -6.80 7.59
N PRO A 322 7.31 -6.19 7.94
CA PRO A 322 7.37 -4.80 8.35
C PRO A 322 6.79 -3.87 7.27
N ARG A 323 6.15 -2.82 7.75
CA ARG A 323 5.44 -1.85 6.93
C ARG A 323 5.26 -0.52 7.63
N VAL A 324 5.53 0.56 6.91
CA VAL A 324 5.57 1.92 7.45
C VAL A 324 5.15 2.94 6.39
N PHE A 325 4.71 4.11 6.85
CA PHE A 325 4.53 5.30 6.02
C PHE A 325 5.59 6.35 6.34
N VAL A 326 6.10 7.05 5.33
CA VAL A 326 7.14 8.08 5.45
C VAL A 326 6.70 9.37 4.78
N HIS A 327 6.73 10.50 5.49
CA HIS A 327 6.48 11.82 4.92
C HIS A 327 7.79 12.56 4.65
N TRP A 328 7.93 13.02 3.40
CA TRP A 328 9.04 13.81 2.90
C TRP A 328 8.68 15.31 2.84
N PRO A 329 9.67 16.21 2.97
CA PRO A 329 9.49 17.62 2.63
C PRO A 329 9.21 17.81 1.14
N SER A 330 8.26 18.67 0.79
CA SER A 330 7.79 18.85 -0.59
C SER A 330 8.68 19.73 -1.47
N LEU A 331 9.70 20.40 -0.91
CA LEU A 331 10.65 21.23 -1.67
C LEU A 331 11.89 20.48 -2.18
N LEU A 332 12.05 19.18 -1.91
CA LEU A 332 13.16 18.40 -2.48
C LEU A 332 13.09 18.41 -4.01
N SER A 333 14.21 18.70 -4.66
CA SER A 333 14.28 18.81 -6.12
C SER A 333 15.67 18.48 -6.67
N GLY A 334 15.76 18.18 -7.96
CA GLY A 334 17.04 17.94 -8.63
C GLY A 334 17.91 16.89 -7.90
N PRO A 335 19.21 17.15 -7.66
CA PRO A 335 20.11 16.23 -6.95
C PRO A 335 19.64 15.81 -5.54
N GLN A 336 18.81 16.60 -4.87
CA GLN A 336 18.26 16.23 -3.56
C GLN A 336 17.28 15.03 -3.62
N LEU A 337 16.73 14.73 -4.81
CA LEU A 337 15.89 13.55 -5.01
C LEU A 337 16.73 12.26 -5.00
N ASP A 338 17.94 12.31 -5.56
CA ASP A 338 18.90 11.20 -5.52
C ASP A 338 19.44 11.00 -4.09
N ALA A 339 19.68 12.10 -3.35
CA ALA A 339 19.99 12.04 -1.92
C ALA A 339 18.84 11.42 -1.11
N GLY A 340 17.59 11.83 -1.36
CA GLY A 340 16.40 11.22 -0.76
C GLY A 340 16.26 9.72 -1.08
N ALA A 341 16.61 9.30 -2.30
CA ALA A 341 16.70 7.89 -2.66
C ALA A 341 17.80 7.15 -1.87
N GLY A 342 18.92 7.81 -1.59
CA GLY A 342 19.97 7.33 -0.66
C GLY A 342 19.46 7.12 0.77
N VAL A 343 18.71 8.09 1.32
CA VAL A 343 18.06 7.98 2.64
C VAL A 343 17.08 6.81 2.68
N LEU A 344 16.22 6.67 1.66
CA LEU A 344 15.30 5.55 1.56
C LEU A 344 16.06 4.21 1.48
N ARG A 345 17.13 4.12 0.68
CA ARG A 345 18.00 2.93 0.57
C ARG A 345 18.62 2.52 1.91
N ALA A 346 19.07 3.48 2.72
CA ALA A 346 19.60 3.24 4.06
C ALA A 346 18.54 2.67 5.01
N MET A 347 17.30 3.19 4.95
CA MET A 347 16.16 2.64 5.70
C MET A 347 15.85 1.19 5.32
N LEU A 348 15.89 0.86 4.03
CA LEU A 348 15.63 -0.51 3.54
C LEU A 348 16.72 -1.49 4.03
N ASP A 349 17.99 -1.09 3.94
CA ASP A 349 19.12 -1.95 4.35
C ASP A 349 19.05 -2.23 5.86
N ALA A 350 18.85 -1.20 6.68
CA ALA A 350 18.74 -1.32 8.13
C ALA A 350 17.54 -2.19 8.55
N GLN A 351 16.37 -2.02 7.94
CA GLN A 351 15.19 -2.82 8.27
C GLN A 351 15.39 -4.29 7.88
N LEU A 352 15.87 -4.56 6.67
CA LEU A 352 16.05 -5.93 6.18
C LEU A 352 17.21 -6.66 6.88
N ALA A 353 18.23 -5.93 7.35
CA ALA A 353 19.29 -6.49 8.20
C ALA A 353 18.75 -6.90 9.59
N ASP A 354 17.96 -6.04 10.24
CA ASP A 354 17.40 -6.32 11.58
C ASP A 354 16.25 -7.33 11.59
N LEU A 355 15.74 -7.78 10.43
CA LEU A 355 14.90 -8.99 10.34
C LEU A 355 15.60 -10.25 10.91
N ARG A 356 16.94 -10.25 10.97
CA ARG A 356 17.77 -11.29 11.60
C ARG A 356 18.22 -10.93 13.02
N GLY A 357 17.89 -9.72 13.48
CA GLY A 357 18.30 -9.14 14.75
C GLY A 357 17.18 -9.18 15.80
N LYS A 358 16.77 -8.01 16.29
CA LYS A 358 15.65 -7.91 17.25
C LYS A 358 14.29 -8.05 16.58
N GLY A 359 14.22 -7.75 15.28
CA GLY A 359 13.00 -7.76 14.50
C GLY A 359 12.13 -6.51 14.74
N PRO A 360 11.15 -6.28 13.86
CA PRO A 360 10.31 -5.10 13.91
C PRO A 360 9.28 -5.21 15.05
N THR A 361 8.90 -4.06 15.61
CA THR A 361 7.87 -3.95 16.65
C THR A 361 6.75 -3.01 16.19
N ARG A 362 5.57 -3.11 16.82
CA ARG A 362 4.50 -2.16 16.56
C ARG A 362 4.90 -0.76 17.01
N GLY A 363 4.57 0.25 16.20
CA GLY A 363 4.75 1.63 16.60
C GLY A 363 3.83 1.99 17.76
N ASP A 364 4.39 2.77 18.68
CA ASP A 364 3.81 3.14 19.96
C ASP A 364 4.05 4.64 20.17
N ASN A 365 3.02 5.39 20.56
CA ASN A 365 3.10 6.82 20.84
C ASN A 365 4.05 7.16 22.00
N ALA A 366 4.42 6.20 22.86
CA ALA A 366 5.50 6.38 23.82
C ALA A 366 6.87 6.69 23.18
N ARG A 367 7.02 6.42 21.86
CA ARG A 367 8.19 6.78 21.03
C ARG A 367 7.98 8.04 20.19
N ALA A 368 6.84 8.73 20.28
CA ALA A 368 6.51 9.83 19.38
C ALA A 368 7.30 11.11 19.70
N GLU A 369 7.87 11.71 18.67
CA GLU A 369 8.62 12.98 18.73
C GLU A 369 7.87 14.12 18.04
N VAL A 370 6.98 13.78 17.10
CA VAL A 370 5.87 14.64 16.69
C VAL A 370 4.61 14.07 17.33
N LEU A 371 4.09 14.77 18.35
CA LEU A 371 3.02 14.29 19.20
C LEU A 371 1.72 14.01 18.42
N ALA A 372 0.96 13.03 18.93
CA ALA A 372 -0.45 12.88 18.60
C ALA A 372 -1.20 14.20 18.88
N SER A 373 -2.06 14.61 17.96
CA SER A 373 -2.67 15.96 17.96
C SER A 373 -4.14 15.97 17.59
N GLY A 374 -4.77 14.79 17.49
CA GLY A 374 -6.17 14.64 17.10
C GLY A 374 -6.97 13.90 18.16
N ASP A 375 -8.30 14.06 18.13
CA ASP A 375 -9.21 13.59 19.16
C ASP A 375 -8.98 12.11 19.52
N THR A 376 -8.50 11.88 20.74
CA THR A 376 -8.18 10.58 21.33
C THR A 376 -9.40 9.88 21.94
N PHE A 377 -10.56 9.94 21.29
CA PHE A 377 -11.83 9.40 21.78
C PHE A 377 -12.65 8.78 20.62
#